data_AF-A0A946FAP6-F1
#
_entry.id   AF-A0A946FAP6-F1
#
_cell.length_a   1.000
_cell.length_b   1.000
_cell.length_c   1.000
_cell.angle_alpha   90.00
_cell.angle_beta   90.00
_cell.angle_gamma   90.00
#
_symmetry.space_group_name_H-M   'P 1'
#
loop_
_entity.id
_entity.type
_entity.pdbx_description
1 polymer ?
#
loop_
_entity_poly.entity_id
_entity_poly.type
_entity_poly.pdbx_seq_one_letter_code
_entity_poly.pdbx_strand_id
1 'polypeptide(L)'
;MTAHDLDRKTSEPSHRARLHLLGAAALGLSIPLLLAGRSMLAVAAVIALVGLLGAIGRKQLVRGINNAFKSALGCAVWLTFSLWLISVVGSPDIAKSGEIWLRMVLLLIAGTALCCVLRERSDLNDLVLRVLVAAALVCAILGLVALHVLPET
;
A
#
# COMPACT_ATOMS: atom_id res chain seq x y z
N MET A 1 43.15 -24.42 -2.21
CA MET A 1 42.44 -23.14 -2.36
C MET A 1 41.43 -23.31 -3.49
N THR A 2 40.24 -23.75 -3.14
CA THR A 2 39.23 -24.34 -4.04
C THR A 2 38.33 -23.26 -4.65
N ALA A 3 37.96 -23.45 -5.92
CA ALA A 3 37.07 -22.59 -6.73
C ALA A 3 35.63 -22.43 -6.19
N HIS A 4 35.36 -22.92 -4.97
CA HIS A 4 34.07 -22.85 -4.28
C HIS A 4 33.93 -21.58 -3.40
N ASP A 5 35.02 -20.83 -3.17
CA ASP A 5 35.02 -19.63 -2.29
C ASP A 5 34.82 -18.30 -3.02
N LEU A 6 34.83 -18.29 -4.36
CA LEU A 6 34.68 -17.05 -5.15
C LEU A 6 33.24 -16.78 -5.59
N ASP A 7 32.33 -17.76 -5.47
CA ASP A 7 30.92 -17.62 -5.86
C ASP A 7 30.00 -17.25 -4.68
N ARG A 8 30.61 -17.01 -3.50
CA ARG A 8 29.94 -16.46 -2.32
C ARG A 8 30.24 -14.98 -2.14
N LYS A 9 30.47 -14.25 -3.24
CA LYS A 9 30.47 -12.79 -3.22
C LYS A 9 29.01 -12.33 -3.15
N THR A 10 28.47 -12.45 -1.94
CA THR A 10 27.34 -11.68 -1.39
C THR A 10 26.79 -10.68 -2.40
N SER A 11 25.82 -11.11 -3.20
CA SER A 11 25.04 -10.23 -4.05
C SER A 11 24.18 -9.38 -3.12
N GLU A 12 24.81 -8.39 -2.49
CA GLU A 12 24.10 -7.39 -1.72
C GLU A 12 23.01 -6.84 -2.64
N PRO A 13 21.72 -6.94 -2.24
CA PRO A 13 20.66 -6.45 -3.09
C PRO A 13 20.94 -4.98 -3.36
N SER A 14 20.94 -4.62 -4.66
CA SER A 14 21.11 -3.24 -5.12
C SER A 14 20.25 -2.30 -4.28
N HIS A 15 20.74 -1.10 -3.97
CA HIS A 15 20.04 -0.15 -3.10
C HIS A 15 18.56 0.03 -3.49
N ARG A 16 18.24 0.02 -4.79
CA ARG A 16 16.85 0.07 -5.29
C ARG A 16 16.03 -1.17 -4.94
N ALA A 17 16.62 -2.36 -5.06
CA ALA A 17 15.96 -3.60 -4.67
C ALA A 17 15.61 -3.60 -3.18
N ARG A 18 16.50 -3.09 -2.31
CA ARG A 18 16.19 -2.92 -0.88
C ARG A 18 15.04 -1.97 -0.63
N LEU A 19 15.00 -0.83 -1.33
CA LEU A 19 13.90 0.14 -1.21
C LEU A 19 12.55 -0.47 -1.61
N HIS A 20 12.51 -1.29 -2.66
CA HIS A 20 11.27 -1.94 -3.09
C HIS A 20 10.82 -3.01 -2.09
N LEU A 21 11.75 -3.78 -1.52
CA LEU A 21 11.48 -4.77 -0.47
C LEU A 21 10.95 -4.09 0.80
N LEU A 22 11.57 -2.99 1.23
CA LEU A 22 11.09 -2.20 2.36
C LEU A 22 9.69 -1.64 2.09
N GLY A 23 9.43 -1.14 0.87
CA GLY A 23 8.10 -0.68 0.48
C GLY A 23 7.04 -1.77 0.52
N ALA A 24 7.37 -2.96 0.01
CA ALA A 24 6.50 -4.13 0.05
C ALA A 24 6.20 -4.59 1.49
N ALA A 25 7.24 -4.66 2.34
CA ALA A 25 7.08 -5.00 3.75
C ALA A 25 6.24 -3.95 4.50
N ALA A 26 6.50 -2.67 4.27
CA ALA A 26 5.72 -1.58 4.85
C ALA A 26 4.25 -1.64 4.43
N LEU A 27 3.97 -1.99 3.16
CA LEU A 27 2.60 -2.17 2.69
C LEU A 27 1.92 -3.37 3.37
N GLY A 28 2.61 -4.51 3.50
CA GLY A 28 2.08 -5.69 4.20
C GLY A 28 1.82 -5.42 5.68
N LEU A 29 2.68 -4.64 6.33
CA LEU A 29 2.53 -4.24 7.73
C LEU A 29 1.48 -3.16 7.97
N SER A 30 1.03 -2.46 6.93
CA SER A 30 0.14 -1.29 7.07
C SER A 30 -1.16 -1.60 7.83
N ILE A 31 -1.80 -2.75 7.57
CA ILE A 31 -3.05 -3.16 8.23
C ILE A 31 -2.81 -3.46 9.72
N PRO A 32 -1.85 -4.32 10.11
CA PRO A 32 -1.46 -4.49 11.52
C PRO A 32 -1.12 -3.18 12.23
N LEU A 33 -0.39 -2.27 11.56
CA LEU A 33 -0.02 -0.97 12.14
C LEU A 33 -1.22 -0.06 12.43
N LEU A 34 -2.39 -0.30 11.83
CA LEU A 34 -3.62 0.42 12.21
C LEU A 34 -3.92 0.27 13.70
N LEU A 35 -3.62 -0.89 14.29
CA LEU A 35 -3.83 -1.15 15.72
C LEU A 35 -2.97 -0.25 16.60
N ALA A 36 -1.78 0.12 16.12
CA ALA A 36 -0.86 1.01 16.83
C ALA A 36 -1.17 2.50 16.59
N GLY A 37 -2.01 2.84 15.61
CA GLY A 37 -2.56 4.17 15.40
C GLY A 37 -2.40 4.73 13.99
N ARG A 38 -3.13 5.83 13.72
CA ARG A 38 -3.22 6.46 12.40
C ARG A 38 -1.89 7.05 11.90
N SER A 39 -1.03 7.50 12.81
CA SER A 39 0.29 8.08 12.47
C SER A 39 1.25 7.01 11.93
N MET A 40 1.30 5.84 12.58
CA MET A 40 2.10 4.70 12.14
C MET A 40 1.66 4.17 10.77
N LEU A 41 0.36 4.07 10.54
CA LEU A 41 -0.18 3.76 9.21
C LEU A 41 0.31 4.76 8.15
N ALA A 42 0.22 6.06 8.44
CA ALA A 42 0.61 7.09 7.49
C ALA A 42 2.09 6.98 7.09
N VAL A 43 2.97 6.74 8.08
CA VAL A 43 4.40 6.52 7.81
C VAL A 43 4.61 5.27 6.94
N ALA A 44 3.97 4.15 7.29
CA ALA A 44 4.07 2.91 6.52
C ALA A 44 3.56 3.09 5.08
N ALA A 45 2.45 3.82 4.91
CA ALA A 45 1.88 4.11 3.59
C ALA A 45 2.83 4.97 2.74
N VAL A 46 3.48 5.98 3.32
CA VAL A 46 4.46 6.81 2.61
C VAL A 46 5.67 5.98 2.17
N ILE A 47 6.21 5.14 3.06
CA ILE A 47 7.32 4.24 2.75
C ILE A 47 6.93 3.26 1.64
N ALA A 48 5.74 2.65 1.74
CA ALA A 48 5.19 1.77 0.72
C ALA A 48 5.08 2.46 -0.63
N LEU A 49 4.52 3.68 -0.67
CA LEU A 49 4.32 4.43 -1.90
C LEU A 49 5.66 4.76 -2.58
N VAL A 50 6.61 5.32 -1.83
CA VAL A 50 7.92 5.69 -2.36
C VAL A 50 8.71 4.46 -2.79
N GLY A 51 8.69 3.39 -1.99
CA GLY A 51 9.40 2.14 -2.29
C GLY A 51 8.83 1.40 -3.49
N LEU A 52 7.51 1.36 -3.67
CA LEU A 52 6.87 0.57 -4.72
C LEU A 52 6.73 1.33 -6.04
N LEU A 53 6.49 2.64 -6.04
CA LEU A 53 6.36 3.40 -7.28
C LEU A 53 7.66 3.44 -8.11
N GLY A 54 8.82 3.25 -7.46
CA GLY A 54 10.11 3.11 -8.13
C GLY A 54 10.34 1.73 -8.78
N ALA A 55 9.49 0.74 -8.51
CA ALA A 55 9.71 -0.65 -8.93
C ALA A 55 9.35 -0.94 -10.39
N ILE A 56 8.59 -0.05 -11.03
CA ILE A 56 8.17 -0.17 -12.44
C ILE A 56 8.45 1.13 -13.20
N GLY A 57 8.47 1.05 -14.54
CA GLY A 57 8.69 2.25 -15.38
C GLY A 57 7.50 3.20 -15.35
N ARG A 58 7.74 4.52 -15.37
CA ARG A 58 6.67 5.55 -15.41
C ARG A 58 5.64 5.31 -16.52
N LYS A 59 6.08 4.88 -17.71
CA LYS A 59 5.18 4.58 -18.84
C LYS A 59 4.25 3.40 -18.57
N GLN A 60 4.75 2.35 -17.91
CA GLN A 60 3.94 1.19 -17.51
C GLN A 60 2.92 1.60 -16.45
N LEU A 61 3.36 2.34 -15.43
CA LEU A 61 2.48 2.85 -14.38
C LEU A 61 1.33 3.70 -14.94
N VAL A 62 1.63 4.69 -15.78
CA VAL A 62 0.61 5.56 -16.40
C VAL A 62 -0.35 4.75 -17.27
N ARG A 63 0.15 3.78 -18.04
CA ARG A 63 -0.70 2.90 -18.85
C ARG A 63 -1.59 2.02 -17.97
N GLY A 64 -1.06 1.46 -16.88
CA GLY A 64 -1.80 0.65 -15.92
C GLY A 64 -2.93 1.43 -15.26
N ILE A 65 -2.66 2.65 -14.77
CA ILE A 65 -3.66 3.54 -14.18
C ILE A 65 -4.73 3.92 -15.21
N ASN A 66 -4.33 4.30 -16.43
CA ASN A 66 -5.29 4.63 -17.49
C ASN A 66 -6.18 3.44 -17.85
N ASN A 67 -5.61 2.23 -17.92
CA ASN A 67 -6.39 1.02 -18.16
C ASN A 67 -7.34 0.70 -17.00
N ALA A 68 -6.92 0.94 -15.76
CA ALA A 68 -7.78 0.79 -14.59
C ALA A 68 -8.98 1.74 -14.67
N PHE A 69 -8.78 2.98 -15.09
CA PHE A 69 -9.88 3.95 -15.26
C PHE A 69 -10.82 3.65 -16.42
N LYS A 70 -10.32 2.99 -17.48
CA LYS A 70 -11.16 2.52 -18.59
C LYS A 70 -11.93 1.23 -18.28
N SER A 71 -11.61 0.55 -17.18
CA SER A 71 -12.34 -0.65 -16.78
C SER A 71 -13.75 -0.30 -16.31
N ALA A 72 -14.71 -1.22 -16.48
CA ALA A 72 -16.09 -0.99 -16.03
C ALA A 72 -16.17 -0.63 -14.55
N LEU A 73 -15.35 -1.28 -13.71
CA LEU A 73 -15.25 -0.97 -12.28
C LEU A 73 -14.66 0.43 -12.05
N GLY A 74 -13.59 0.78 -12.77
CA GLY A 74 -12.98 2.12 -12.69
C GLY A 74 -13.95 3.23 -13.10
N CYS A 75 -14.71 3.02 -14.18
CA CYS A 75 -15.77 3.93 -14.59
C CYS A 75 -16.85 4.08 -13.53
N ALA A 76 -17.31 2.98 -12.93
CA ALA A 76 -18.31 3.03 -11.85
C ALA A 76 -17.80 3.82 -10.64
N VAL A 77 -16.56 3.56 -10.19
CA VAL A 77 -15.94 4.29 -9.08
C VAL A 77 -15.84 5.79 -9.39
N TRP A 78 -15.36 6.15 -10.58
CA TRP A 78 -15.27 7.57 -10.96
C TRP A 78 -16.62 8.25 -11.04
N LEU A 79 -17.62 7.57 -11.60
CA LEU A 79 -18.97 8.10 -11.68
C LEU A 79 -19.55 8.36 -10.28
N THR A 80 -19.32 7.45 -9.33
CA THR A 80 -19.68 7.66 -7.92
C THR A 80 -18.95 8.87 -7.32
N PHE A 81 -17.66 9.02 -7.57
CA PHE A 81 -16.88 10.17 -7.09
C PHE A 81 -17.33 11.50 -7.71
N SER A 82 -17.70 11.49 -8.99
CA SER A 82 -18.24 12.67 -9.69
C SER A 82 -19.63 13.04 -9.19
N LEU A 83 -20.50 12.07 -8.92
CA LEU A 83 -21.78 12.33 -8.27
C LEU A 83 -21.58 12.92 -6.87
N TRP A 84 -20.60 12.39 -6.13
CA TRP A 84 -20.28 12.88 -4.79
C TRP A 84 -19.71 14.32 -4.81
N LEU A 85 -19.06 14.74 -5.89
CA LEU A 85 -18.59 16.12 -6.06
C LEU A 85 -19.75 17.13 -6.05
N ILE A 86 -20.94 16.75 -6.52
CA ILE A 86 -22.12 17.62 -6.47
C ILE A 86 -22.49 17.95 -5.02
N SER A 87 -22.38 16.97 -4.12
CA SER A 87 -22.61 17.16 -2.68
C SER A 87 -21.60 18.13 -2.04
N VAL A 88 -20.39 18.23 -2.59
CA VAL A 88 -19.38 19.21 -2.13
C VAL A 88 -19.83 20.64 -2.42
N VAL A 89 -20.44 20.89 -3.57
CA VAL A 89 -20.91 22.23 -3.98
C VAL A 89 -22.09 22.69 -3.13
N GLY A 90 -22.95 21.76 -2.71
CA GLY A 90 -24.06 22.05 -1.79
C GLY A 90 -23.66 22.14 -0.32
N SER A 91 -22.38 21.96 0.02
CA SER A 91 -21.89 21.99 1.40
C SER A 91 -21.85 23.43 1.94
N PRO A 92 -22.27 23.67 3.19
CA PRO A 92 -22.10 24.98 3.84
C PRO A 92 -20.62 25.38 4.01
N ASP A 93 -19.72 24.39 4.04
CA ASP A 93 -18.27 24.58 4.05
C ASP A 93 -17.67 23.91 2.81
N ILE A 94 -17.69 24.63 1.68
CA ILE A 94 -17.25 24.12 0.36
C ILE A 94 -15.75 23.83 0.38
N ALA A 95 -14.96 24.68 1.03
CA ALA A 95 -13.50 24.56 1.07
C ALA A 95 -13.08 23.25 1.75
N LYS A 96 -13.63 22.97 2.93
CA LYS A 96 -13.32 21.75 3.68
C LYS A 96 -13.82 20.48 2.98
N SER A 97 -15.03 20.52 2.42
CA SER A 97 -15.58 19.40 1.66
C SER A 97 -14.78 19.12 0.38
N GLY A 98 -14.31 20.18 -0.29
CA GLY A 98 -13.43 20.08 -1.46
C GLY A 98 -12.07 19.48 -1.12
N GLU A 99 -11.47 19.87 0.02
CA GLU A 99 -10.22 19.28 0.50
C GLU A 99 -10.37 17.77 0.74
N ILE A 100 -11.43 17.34 1.44
CA ILE A 100 -11.69 15.94 1.73
C ILE A 100 -11.90 15.15 0.44
N TRP A 101 -12.69 15.69 -0.50
CA TRP A 101 -12.93 15.06 -1.79
C TRP A 101 -11.62 14.87 -2.57
N LEU A 102 -10.78 15.91 -2.65
CA LEU A 102 -9.49 15.85 -3.34
C LEU A 102 -8.55 14.82 -2.68
N ARG A 103 -8.49 14.78 -1.35
CA ARG A 103 -7.70 13.77 -0.62
C ARG A 103 -8.14 12.35 -0.95
N MET A 104 -9.44 12.10 -1.04
CA MET A 104 -9.96 10.78 -1.40
C MET A 104 -9.62 10.40 -2.85
N VAL A 105 -9.70 11.35 -3.79
CA VAL A 105 -9.27 11.13 -5.18
C VAL A 105 -7.77 10.79 -5.25
N LEU A 106 -6.93 11.53 -4.52
CA LEU A 106 -5.50 11.26 -4.47
C LEU A 106 -5.19 9.89 -3.88
N LEU A 107 -5.88 9.49 -2.80
CA LEU A 107 -5.73 8.16 -2.20
C LEU A 107 -6.18 7.05 -3.16
N LEU A 108 -7.26 7.28 -3.92
CA LEU A 108 -7.74 6.33 -4.93
C LEU A 108 -6.70 6.13 -6.04
N ILE A 109 -6.13 7.22 -6.56
CA ILE A 109 -5.07 7.18 -7.58
C ILE A 109 -3.83 6.46 -7.03
N ALA A 110 -3.40 6.80 -5.81
CA ALA A 110 -2.28 6.18 -5.12
C ALA A 110 -2.47 4.67 -4.92
N GLY A 111 -3.64 4.25 -4.44
CA GLY A 111 -3.97 2.83 -4.27
C GLY A 111 -4.02 2.09 -5.59
N THR A 112 -4.60 2.71 -6.63
CA THR A 112 -4.62 2.14 -7.99
C THR A 112 -3.19 1.96 -8.53
N ALA A 113 -2.33 2.96 -8.32
CA ALA A 113 -0.93 2.92 -8.70
C ALA A 113 -0.18 1.77 -8.02
N LEU A 114 -0.37 1.60 -6.71
CA LEU A 114 0.20 0.48 -5.96
C LEU A 114 -0.31 -0.88 -6.47
N CYS A 115 -1.61 -1.01 -6.71
CA CYS A 115 -2.18 -2.22 -7.29
C CYS A 115 -1.59 -2.55 -8.66
N CYS A 116 -1.35 -1.55 -9.52
CA CYS A 116 -0.66 -1.75 -10.79
C CYS A 116 0.76 -2.29 -10.59
N VAL A 117 1.53 -1.72 -9.66
CA VAL A 117 2.88 -2.21 -9.33
C VAL A 117 2.85 -3.65 -8.87
N LEU A 118 2.00 -3.99 -7.91
CA LEU A 118 1.90 -5.35 -7.35
C LEU A 118 1.45 -6.37 -8.39
N ARG A 119 0.57 -5.96 -9.32
CA ARG A 119 0.12 -6.82 -10.42
C ARG A 119 1.22 -7.09 -11.44
N GLU A 120 2.10 -6.12 -11.71
CA GLU A 120 3.24 -6.29 -12.60
C GLU A 120 4.43 -7.02 -11.93
N ARG A 121 4.55 -6.92 -10.60
CA ARG A 121 5.64 -7.47 -9.79
C ARG A 121 5.14 -8.51 -8.81
N SER A 122 4.95 -9.75 -9.31
CA SER A 122 4.47 -10.88 -8.51
C SER A 122 5.40 -11.22 -7.33
N ASP A 123 6.71 -10.95 -7.46
CA ASP A 123 7.71 -11.07 -6.41
C ASP A 123 7.39 -10.18 -5.20
N LEU A 124 7.05 -8.91 -5.46
CA LEU A 124 6.71 -7.96 -4.40
C LEU A 124 5.32 -8.24 -3.81
N ASN A 125 4.37 -8.68 -4.63
CA ASN A 125 3.04 -9.03 -4.18
C ASN A 125 3.03 -10.24 -3.22
N ASP A 126 3.76 -11.29 -3.54
CA ASP A 126 3.91 -12.45 -2.66
C ASP A 126 4.56 -12.04 -1.32
N LEU A 127 5.57 -11.16 -1.35
CA LEU A 127 6.15 -10.62 -0.13
C LEU A 127 5.14 -9.79 0.70
N VAL A 128 4.37 -8.91 0.07
CA VAL A 128 3.32 -8.12 0.75
C VAL A 128 2.32 -9.05 1.45
N LEU A 129 1.84 -10.07 0.75
CA LEU A 129 0.89 -11.04 1.28
C LEU A 129 1.49 -11.84 2.45
N ARG A 130 2.71 -12.35 2.30
CA ARG A 130 3.40 -13.08 3.36
C ARG A 130 3.58 -12.24 4.61
N VAL A 131 4.04 -10.99 4.45
CA VAL A 131 4.25 -10.07 5.57
C VAL A 131 2.92 -9.73 6.23
N LEU A 132 1.88 -9.46 5.44
CA LEU A 132 0.54 -9.19 5.95
C LEU A 132 -0.01 -10.36 6.78
N VAL A 133 0.07 -11.58 6.25
CA VAL A 133 -0.41 -12.79 6.94
C VAL A 133 0.39 -13.05 8.21
N ALA A 134 1.72 -12.98 8.14
CA ALA A 134 2.58 -13.19 9.30
C ALA A 134 2.29 -12.17 10.41
N ALA A 135 2.17 -10.89 10.07
CA ALA A 135 1.90 -9.85 11.03
C ALA A 135 0.47 -9.92 11.59
N ALA A 136 -0.53 -10.25 10.76
CA ALA A 136 -1.90 -10.47 11.22
C ALA A 136 -1.97 -11.66 12.19
N LEU A 137 -1.23 -12.74 11.93
CA LEU A 137 -1.15 -13.89 12.83
C LEU A 137 -0.53 -13.51 14.18
N VAL A 138 0.55 -12.73 14.17
CA VAL A 138 1.17 -12.21 15.40
C VAL A 138 0.18 -11.35 16.18
N CYS A 139 -0.53 -10.43 15.52
CA CYS A 139 -1.55 -9.60 16.16
C CYS A 139 -2.70 -10.45 16.73
N ALA A 140 -3.12 -11.50 16.03
CA ALA A 140 -4.17 -12.40 16.50
C ALA A 140 -3.72 -13.17 17.76
N ILE A 141 -2.48 -13.67 17.79
CA ILE A 141 -1.92 -14.35 18.97
C ILE A 141 -1.83 -13.38 20.15
N LEU A 142 -1.32 -12.17 19.93
CA LEU A 142 -1.25 -11.15 20.98
C LEU A 142 -2.64 -10.77 21.50
N GLY A 143 -3.63 -10.63 20.59
CA GLY A 143 -5.02 -10.39 20.96
C GLY A 143 -5.62 -11.53 21.78
N LEU A 144 -5.34 -12.78 21.42
CA LEU A 144 -5.79 -13.96 22.17
C LEU A 144 -5.18 -14.01 23.58
N VAL A 145 -3.87 -13.72 23.69
CA VAL A 145 -3.18 -13.63 24.98
C VAL A 145 -3.77 -12.50 25.82
N ALA A 146 -4.00 -11.33 25.21
CA ALA A 146 -4.59 -10.19 25.91
C ALA A 146 -5.98 -10.52 26.48
N LEU A 147 -6.83 -11.21 25.70
CA LEU A 147 -8.16 -11.64 26.15
C LEU A 147 -8.11 -12.63 27.33
N HIS A 148 -7.10 -13.49 27.38
CA HIS A 148 -6.98 -14.48 28.46
C HIS A 148 -6.24 -13.97 29.71
N VAL A 149 -5.33 -12.99 29.56
CA VAL A 149 -4.53 -12.45 30.67
C VAL A 149 -5.17 -11.21 31.30
N LEU A 150 -5.93 -10.42 30.53
CA LEU A 150 -6.78 -9.34 31.02
C LEU A 150 -8.26 -9.71 30.80
N PRO A 151 -8.85 -10.59 31.64
CA PRO A 151 -10.30 -10.70 31.69
C PRO A 151 -10.84 -9.37 32.23
N GLU A 152 -11.40 -8.58 31.31
CA GLU A 152 -12.31 -7.45 31.46
C GLU A 152 -12.40 -6.83 32.88
N THR A 153 -11.78 -5.65 33.06
CA THR A 153 -12.24 -4.65 34.05
C THR A 153 -13.27 -3.73 33.41
#